data_AF-A0A2P4SVZ5-F1
#
_entry.id   AF-A0A2P4SVZ5-F1
#
_cell.length_a   1.000
_cell.length_b   1.000
_cell.length_c   1.000
_cell.angle_alpha   90.00
_cell.angle_beta   90.00
_cell.angle_gamma   90.00
#
_symmetry.space_group_name_H-M   'P 1'
#
loop_
_entity.id
_entity.type
_entity.pdbx_description
1 polymer ?
#
loop_
_entity_poly.entity_id
_entity_poly.type
_entity_poly.pdbx_seq_one_letter_code
_entity_poly.pdbx_strand_id
1 'polypeptide(L)'
;EAKSCLIDKHIVFLGDSRIRQLFYSFIKIINPQIKEEGNKHGNIPFEDKSASIKVGSVAKPHIIVAGAATWSIKIHNGSNEALTQYKINITSIAPLLEKLAKSSDVYWILQDPVYEDMLSESRKMITNEKIDAYNEAAVRILNSSSRNSKAKVKVFSVSKLIARETIMKSSDGLHLPESSRDMNAMILMNVYCNKIMKPIDGSCCQPQPPLTLIQKLAFCFFTLSIIGYFVISLIHRNNYRKNKSCTDLEIGEEKKPTINTPTVSTLEMLLHCFCKLGLIMTYFYLCDRANLFMKENKFYTHSSFFIPIVYILVLGVFYTENTKEFLPVYMHIRVLVAAYLFQTGYGHFSYFWIKGDFGVYRVCQVLFRLNFLVVVLCIVMDRPYQFYYFVPLVTVWFMIIYATLAMWPQIVQKKANGCF
;
A
#
# COMPACT_ATOMS: atom_id res chain seq x y z
N GLU A 1 -14.99 5.21 -17.73
CA GLU A 1 -14.37 5.70 -16.46
C GLU A 1 -13.61 7.00 -16.62
N ALA A 2 -12.59 7.10 -17.49
CA ALA A 2 -11.83 8.35 -17.69
C ALA A 2 -12.72 9.55 -18.04
N LYS A 3 -13.68 9.39 -18.97
CA LYS A 3 -14.67 10.44 -19.29
C LYS A 3 -15.50 10.87 -18.09
N SER A 4 -15.98 9.91 -17.30
CA SER A 4 -16.80 10.16 -16.12
C SER A 4 -16.02 10.93 -15.05
N CYS A 5 -14.73 10.61 -14.85
CA CYS A 5 -13.85 11.33 -13.94
C CYS A 5 -13.61 12.78 -14.39
N LEU A 6 -13.43 13.00 -15.69
CA LEU A 6 -13.03 14.28 -16.26
C LEU A 6 -14.20 15.17 -16.69
N ILE A 7 -15.44 14.80 -16.36
CA ILE A 7 -16.63 15.57 -16.73
C ILE A 7 -16.53 17.02 -16.23
N ASP A 8 -16.86 17.97 -17.11
CA ASP A 8 -16.75 19.42 -16.88
C ASP A 8 -15.34 19.91 -16.46
N LYS A 9 -14.28 19.15 -16.76
CA LYS A 9 -12.90 19.54 -16.44
C LYS A 9 -12.20 20.23 -17.58
N HIS A 10 -11.38 21.20 -17.19
CA HIS A 10 -10.50 21.96 -18.07
C HIS A 10 -9.05 21.59 -17.77
N ILE A 11 -8.30 21.17 -18.78
CA ILE A 11 -6.95 20.62 -18.63
C ILE A 11 -6.02 21.37 -19.58
N VAL A 12 -4.82 21.73 -19.15
CA VAL A 12 -3.87 22.46 -20.00
C VAL A 12 -2.51 21.75 -19.98
N PHE A 13 -1.96 21.54 -21.17
CA PHE A 13 -0.60 21.03 -21.38
C PHE A 13 0.28 22.17 -21.92
N LEU A 14 1.36 22.50 -21.23
CA LEU A 14 2.29 23.59 -21.56
C LEU A 14 3.71 23.03 -21.73
N GLY A 15 4.27 23.13 -22.93
CA GLY A 15 5.64 22.68 -23.13
C GLY A 15 6.03 22.49 -24.58
N ASP A 16 7.08 21.71 -24.78
CA ASP A 16 7.65 21.40 -26.08
C ASP A 16 6.99 20.17 -26.75
N SER A 17 7.67 19.62 -27.77
CA SER A 17 7.17 18.46 -28.51
C SER A 17 6.96 17.23 -27.64
N ARG A 18 7.67 17.07 -26.52
CA ARG A 18 7.51 15.92 -25.61
C ARG A 18 6.21 16.04 -24.83
N ILE A 19 5.91 17.23 -24.31
CA ILE A 19 4.63 17.51 -23.65
C ILE A 19 3.46 17.39 -24.64
N ARG A 20 3.65 17.83 -25.89
CA ARG A 20 2.65 17.64 -26.95
C ARG A 20 2.34 16.16 -27.22
N GLN A 21 3.35 15.30 -27.26
CA GLN A 21 3.10 13.86 -27.45
C GLN A 21 2.40 13.22 -26.25
N LEU A 22 2.74 13.66 -25.02
CA LEU A 22 2.00 13.27 -23.83
C LEU A 22 0.53 13.72 -23.88
N PHE A 23 0.27 14.93 -24.37
CA PHE A 23 -1.09 15.43 -24.61
C PHE A 23 -1.86 14.51 -25.57
N TYR A 24 -1.27 14.10 -26.69
CA TYR A 24 -1.95 13.18 -27.62
C TYR A 24 -2.25 11.82 -26.99
N SER A 25 -1.30 11.27 -26.23
CA SER A 25 -1.49 10.01 -25.51
C SER A 25 -2.59 10.14 -24.44
N PHE A 26 -2.68 11.30 -23.79
CA PHE A 26 -3.73 11.60 -22.81
C PHE A 26 -5.12 11.71 -23.43
N ILE A 27 -5.28 12.43 -24.55
CA ILE A 27 -6.60 12.55 -25.19
C ILE A 27 -7.03 11.25 -25.88
N LYS A 28 -6.10 10.39 -26.31
CA LYS A 28 -6.41 9.03 -26.81
C LYS A 28 -7.08 8.16 -25.75
N ILE A 29 -6.78 8.36 -24.46
CA ILE A 29 -7.50 7.68 -23.36
C ILE A 29 -8.97 8.12 -23.30
N ILE A 30 -9.26 9.38 -23.63
CA ILE A 30 -10.61 9.95 -23.63
C ILE A 30 -11.36 9.52 -24.90
N ASN A 31 -10.71 9.66 -26.05
CA ASN A 31 -11.24 9.29 -27.36
C ASN A 31 -10.16 8.62 -28.22
N PRO A 32 -10.18 7.27 -28.32
CA PRO A 32 -9.16 6.51 -29.05
C PRO A 32 -9.07 6.79 -30.56
N GLN A 33 -10.11 7.40 -31.15
CA GLN A 33 -10.17 7.67 -32.59
C GLN A 33 -9.36 8.91 -32.99
N ILE A 34 -8.83 9.66 -32.02
CA ILE A 34 -8.06 10.87 -32.30
C ILE A 34 -6.68 10.52 -32.87
N LYS A 35 -6.38 11.11 -34.02
CA LYS A 35 -5.05 11.09 -34.64
C LYS A 35 -4.20 12.25 -34.14
N GLU A 36 -2.88 12.11 -34.22
CA GLU A 36 -1.92 13.18 -33.88
C GLU A 36 -1.95 14.28 -34.97
N GLU A 37 -3.05 15.03 -35.03
CA GLU A 37 -3.27 16.10 -36.01
C GLU A 37 -3.13 17.46 -35.33
N GLY A 38 -2.13 18.24 -35.74
CA GLY A 38 -1.93 19.59 -35.21
C GLY A 38 -0.64 20.24 -35.66
N ASN A 39 -0.68 21.56 -35.84
CA ASN A 39 0.48 22.35 -36.24
C ASN A 39 1.56 22.30 -35.15
N LYS A 40 2.82 22.12 -35.58
CA LYS A 40 3.96 22.27 -34.68
C LYS A 40 4.04 23.74 -34.23
N HIS A 41 4.35 23.97 -32.95
CA HIS A 41 4.53 25.31 -32.38
C HIS A 41 3.27 26.21 -32.39
N GLY A 42 2.08 25.63 -32.17
CA GLY A 42 0.82 26.37 -31.99
C GLY A 42 -0.01 25.85 -30.81
N ASN A 43 -1.05 26.61 -30.44
CA ASN A 43 -2.05 26.17 -29.46
C ASN A 43 -2.95 25.09 -30.09
N ILE A 44 -3.12 23.96 -29.40
CA ILE A 44 -3.91 22.83 -29.88
C ILE A 44 -5.08 22.61 -28.91
N PRO A 45 -6.32 23.02 -29.28
CA PRO A 45 -7.50 22.76 -28.47
C PRO A 45 -8.07 21.36 -28.76
N PHE A 46 -8.63 20.73 -27.73
CA PHE A 46 -9.44 19.52 -27.83
C PHE A 46 -10.70 19.68 -26.96
N GLU A 47 -11.86 19.31 -27.48
CA GLU A 47 -13.14 19.37 -26.77
C GLU A 47 -13.93 18.07 -26.99
N ASP A 48 -14.27 17.39 -25.90
CA ASP A 48 -15.29 16.33 -25.90
C ASP A 48 -16.63 16.96 -25.52
N LYS A 49 -17.48 17.18 -26.52
CA LYS A 49 -18.80 17.81 -26.35
C LYS A 49 -19.77 16.98 -25.50
N SER A 50 -19.59 15.66 -25.46
CA SER A 50 -20.51 14.75 -24.72
C SER A 50 -20.31 14.82 -23.21
N ALA A 51 -19.09 15.16 -22.76
CA ALA A 51 -18.72 15.26 -21.35
C ALA A 51 -18.20 16.66 -20.96
N SER A 52 -18.37 17.65 -21.84
CA SER A 52 -17.90 19.04 -21.67
C SER A 52 -16.41 19.15 -21.27
N ILE A 53 -15.58 18.21 -21.72
CA ILE A 53 -14.15 18.16 -21.37
C ILE A 53 -13.40 19.08 -22.32
N LYS A 54 -12.62 20.02 -21.77
CA LYS A 54 -11.80 20.94 -22.57
C LYS A 54 -10.33 20.76 -22.24
N VAL A 55 -9.54 20.33 -23.22
CA VAL A 55 -8.07 20.22 -23.09
C VAL A 55 -7.43 21.28 -24.00
N GLY A 56 -6.53 22.10 -23.46
CA GLY A 56 -5.93 23.24 -24.17
C GLY A 56 -6.70 24.56 -24.05
N SER A 57 -7.72 24.64 -23.18
CA SER A 57 -8.46 25.88 -22.89
C SER A 57 -7.85 26.66 -21.71
N VAL A 58 -7.62 27.96 -21.88
CA VAL A 58 -6.95 28.83 -20.89
C VAL A 58 -7.88 29.28 -19.75
N ALA A 59 -9.20 29.15 -19.91
CA ALA A 59 -10.16 29.59 -18.90
C ALA A 59 -10.19 28.62 -17.69
N LYS A 60 -9.61 29.06 -16.56
CA LYS A 60 -9.61 28.39 -15.24
C LYS A 60 -9.36 26.87 -15.31
N PRO A 61 -8.13 26.43 -15.61
CA PRO A 61 -7.80 25.01 -15.69
C PRO A 61 -7.92 24.33 -14.31
N HIS A 62 -8.49 23.13 -14.30
CA HIS A 62 -8.51 22.24 -13.13
C HIS A 62 -7.20 21.46 -13.00
N ILE A 63 -6.58 21.13 -14.13
CA ILE A 63 -5.32 20.39 -14.21
C ILE A 63 -4.36 21.15 -15.14
N ILE A 64 -3.12 21.35 -14.69
CA ILE A 64 -2.06 21.97 -15.47
C ILE A 64 -0.88 21.01 -15.52
N VAL A 65 -0.41 20.70 -16.72
CA VAL A 65 0.72 19.81 -16.97
C VAL A 65 1.75 20.63 -17.73
N ALA A 66 2.88 20.94 -17.10
CA ALA A 66 3.90 21.82 -17.66
C ALA A 66 5.26 21.13 -17.69
N GLY A 67 6.08 21.41 -18.71
CA GLY A 67 7.47 20.96 -18.75
C GLY A 67 8.19 21.50 -19.96
N ALA A 68 9.44 21.95 -19.78
CA ALA A 68 10.28 22.42 -20.86
C ALA A 68 11.75 22.37 -20.44
N ALA A 69 12.63 21.94 -21.35
CA ALA A 69 14.06 22.26 -21.28
C ALA A 69 14.77 22.01 -22.61
N THR A 70 14.35 20.97 -23.34
CA THR A 70 15.09 20.46 -24.52
C THR A 70 15.30 21.53 -25.59
N TRP A 71 14.32 22.42 -25.80
CA TRP A 71 14.44 23.56 -26.69
C TRP A 71 15.47 24.60 -26.22
N SER A 72 15.52 24.90 -24.92
CA SER A 72 16.52 25.81 -24.34
C SER A 72 17.93 25.25 -24.53
N ILE A 73 18.11 23.95 -24.32
CA ILE A 73 19.38 23.26 -24.56
C ILE A 73 19.75 23.35 -26.05
N LYS A 74 18.80 23.04 -26.95
CA LYS A 74 19.04 23.03 -28.39
C LYS A 74 19.41 24.41 -28.96
N ILE A 75 18.61 25.44 -28.70
CA ILE A 75 18.80 26.78 -29.30
C ILE A 75 20.13 27.40 -28.84
N HIS A 76 20.55 27.13 -27.61
CA HIS A 76 21.76 27.69 -27.04
C HIS A 76 22.92 26.69 -26.97
N ASN A 77 22.90 25.66 -27.83
CA ASN A 77 23.98 24.69 -27.98
C ASN A 77 24.47 24.05 -26.65
N GLY A 78 23.56 23.84 -25.69
CA GLY A 78 23.86 23.26 -24.38
C GLY A 78 24.73 24.12 -23.46
N SER A 79 24.81 25.44 -23.69
CA SER A 79 25.69 26.32 -22.93
C SER A 79 25.30 26.47 -21.45
N ASN A 80 26.27 26.83 -20.61
CA ASN A 80 26.05 27.03 -19.17
C ASN A 80 25.31 28.35 -18.89
N GLU A 81 25.45 29.33 -19.78
CA GLU A 81 24.70 30.59 -19.75
C GLU A 81 23.21 30.31 -19.94
N ALA A 82 22.86 29.42 -20.88
CA ALA A 82 21.48 29.02 -21.11
C ALA A 82 20.86 28.30 -19.89
N LEU A 83 21.63 27.44 -19.22
CA LEU A 83 21.20 26.82 -17.95
C LEU A 83 20.97 27.88 -16.86
N THR A 84 21.81 28.92 -16.83
CA THR A 84 21.66 30.03 -15.89
C THR A 84 20.40 30.84 -16.19
N GLN A 85 20.13 31.15 -17.45
CA GLN A 85 18.90 31.81 -17.88
C GLN A 85 17.67 30.96 -17.60
N TYR A 86 17.76 29.64 -17.81
CA TYR A 86 16.69 28.71 -17.46
C TYR A 86 16.38 28.76 -15.95
N LYS A 87 17.39 28.79 -15.08
CA LYS A 87 17.20 28.95 -13.62
C LYS A 87 16.45 30.25 -13.29
N ILE A 88 16.80 31.36 -13.94
CA ILE A 88 16.13 32.66 -13.76
C ILE A 88 14.66 32.56 -14.20
N ASN A 89 14.40 31.98 -15.37
CA ASN A 89 13.05 31.81 -15.91
C ASN A 89 12.16 30.90 -15.05
N ILE A 90 12.69 29.77 -14.55
CA ILE A 90 11.93 28.92 -13.63
C ILE A 90 11.67 29.64 -12.30
N THR A 91 12.63 30.41 -11.81
CA THR A 91 12.46 31.21 -10.59
C THR A 91 11.37 32.27 -10.74
N SER A 92 11.27 32.91 -11.90
CA SER A 92 10.22 33.92 -12.15
C SER A 92 8.83 33.30 -12.33
N ILE A 93 8.75 32.09 -12.89
CA ILE A 93 7.47 31.39 -13.12
C ILE A 93 6.98 30.64 -11.87
N ALA A 94 7.87 30.19 -10.97
CA ALA A 94 7.51 29.41 -9.79
C ALA A 94 6.37 30.03 -8.93
N PRO A 95 6.38 31.34 -8.59
CA PRO A 95 5.30 31.96 -7.82
C PRO A 95 3.94 31.93 -8.54
N LEU A 96 3.95 32.03 -9.87
CA LEU A 96 2.74 31.95 -10.69
C LEU A 96 2.16 30.53 -10.66
N LEU A 97 3.01 29.52 -10.79
CA LEU A 97 2.60 28.11 -10.69
C LEU A 97 2.06 27.79 -9.29
N GLU A 98 2.64 28.34 -8.24
CA GLU A 98 2.12 28.18 -6.88
C GLU A 98 0.77 28.85 -6.66
N LYS A 99 0.58 30.05 -7.23
CA LYS A 99 -0.72 30.72 -7.20
C LYS A 99 -1.80 29.87 -7.88
N LEU A 100 -1.47 29.25 -9.02
CA LEU A 100 -2.35 28.32 -9.73
C LEU A 100 -2.59 27.03 -8.92
N ALA A 101 -1.55 26.52 -8.24
CA ALA A 101 -1.64 25.33 -7.41
C ALA A 101 -2.62 25.46 -6.22
N LYS A 102 -3.10 26.68 -5.89
CA LYS A 102 -4.14 26.90 -4.89
C LYS A 102 -5.53 26.44 -5.34
N SER A 103 -5.83 26.50 -6.65
CA SER A 103 -7.13 26.15 -7.24
C SER A 103 -7.07 24.97 -8.22
N SER A 104 -5.87 24.58 -8.63
CA SER A 104 -5.65 23.64 -9.74
C SER A 104 -4.58 22.61 -9.35
N ASP A 105 -4.69 21.39 -9.89
CA ASP A 105 -3.63 20.39 -9.77
C ASP A 105 -2.53 20.68 -10.80
N VAL A 106 -1.38 21.19 -10.33
CA VAL A 106 -0.25 21.60 -11.18
C VAL A 106 0.88 20.56 -11.12
N TYR A 107 1.24 20.02 -12.29
CA TYR A 107 2.28 19.01 -12.48
C TYR A 107 3.43 19.58 -13.33
N TRP A 108 4.65 19.48 -12.81
CA TRP A 108 5.87 19.77 -13.56
C TRP A 108 6.52 18.47 -14.02
N ILE A 109 6.48 18.19 -15.33
CA ILE A 109 7.03 16.99 -15.94
C ILE A 109 8.54 17.16 -16.10
N LEU A 110 9.31 16.25 -15.47
CA LEU A 110 10.75 16.20 -15.68
C LEU A 110 11.05 15.76 -17.11
N GLN A 111 12.14 16.29 -17.65
CA GLN A 111 12.59 15.94 -18.98
C GLN A 111 13.22 14.55 -18.92
N ASP A 112 12.71 13.62 -19.72
CA ASP A 112 13.24 12.26 -19.70
C ASP A 112 14.61 12.17 -20.40
N PRO A 113 15.43 11.14 -20.13
CA PRO A 113 16.68 10.91 -20.85
C PRO A 113 16.48 10.83 -22.37
N VAL A 114 17.58 10.98 -23.08
CA VAL A 114 17.70 10.83 -24.54
C VAL A 114 18.64 9.69 -24.87
N TYR A 115 18.42 9.04 -26.00
CA TYR A 115 19.37 8.09 -26.56
C TYR A 115 20.33 8.85 -27.48
N GLU A 116 21.46 9.25 -26.93
CA GLU A 116 22.38 10.23 -27.54
C GLU A 116 22.88 9.80 -28.92
N ASP A 117 23.18 8.51 -29.11
CA ASP A 117 23.69 7.98 -30.37
C ASP A 117 22.68 8.07 -31.53
N MET A 118 21.38 8.11 -31.22
CA MET A 118 20.29 8.21 -32.19
C MET A 118 19.85 9.64 -32.46
N LEU A 119 20.44 10.63 -31.78
CA LEU A 119 20.13 12.03 -32.01
C LEU A 119 20.71 12.50 -33.34
N SER A 120 19.90 13.20 -34.13
CA SER A 120 20.39 13.93 -35.31
C SER A 120 21.50 14.92 -34.95
N GLU A 121 22.40 15.27 -35.87
CA GLU A 121 23.44 16.31 -35.67
C GLU A 121 22.89 17.60 -35.05
N SER A 122 21.71 18.05 -35.51
CA SER A 122 21.06 19.26 -34.99
C SER A 122 20.59 19.19 -33.53
N ARG A 123 20.71 18.04 -32.88
CA ARG A 123 20.27 17.74 -31.51
C ARG A 123 21.38 17.18 -30.62
N LYS A 124 22.59 16.96 -31.15
CA LYS A 124 23.70 16.35 -30.39
C LYS A 124 24.11 17.13 -29.14
N MET A 125 23.82 18.43 -29.08
CA MET A 125 24.04 19.24 -27.87
C MET A 125 23.15 18.83 -26.69
N ILE A 126 22.07 18.07 -26.93
CA ILE A 126 21.15 17.59 -25.90
C ILE A 126 21.73 16.29 -25.32
N THR A 127 22.57 16.41 -24.30
CA THR A 127 23.11 15.25 -23.57
C THR A 127 22.30 14.97 -22.31
N ASN A 128 22.38 13.73 -21.80
CA ASN A 128 21.74 13.34 -20.55
C ASN A 128 22.28 14.14 -19.35
N GLU A 129 23.56 14.51 -19.37
CA GLU A 129 24.16 15.40 -18.37
C GLU A 129 23.44 16.76 -18.35
N LYS A 130 23.20 17.36 -19.52
CA LYS A 130 22.49 18.64 -19.60
C LYS A 130 21.04 18.49 -19.19
N ILE A 131 20.35 17.41 -19.59
CA ILE A 131 18.99 17.13 -19.15
C ILE A 131 18.90 17.02 -17.62
N ASP A 132 19.85 16.33 -17.00
CA ASP A 132 19.89 16.16 -15.55
C ASP A 132 20.15 17.48 -14.84
N ALA A 133 21.06 18.32 -15.34
CA ALA A 133 21.33 19.65 -14.78
C ALA A 133 20.09 20.58 -14.83
N TYR A 134 19.33 20.55 -15.93
CA TYR A 134 18.08 21.33 -16.08
C TYR A 134 16.96 20.79 -15.18
N ASN A 135 16.83 19.46 -15.08
CA ASN A 135 15.88 18.83 -14.18
C ASN A 135 16.19 19.18 -12.71
N GLU A 136 17.44 19.06 -12.30
CA GLU A 136 17.87 19.40 -10.94
C GLU A 136 17.57 20.86 -10.61
N ALA A 137 17.87 21.78 -11.54
CA ALA A 137 17.53 23.19 -11.40
C ALA A 137 16.03 23.40 -11.16
N ALA A 138 15.17 22.79 -11.99
CA ALA A 138 13.73 22.91 -11.85
C ALA A 138 13.21 22.32 -10.52
N VAL A 139 13.68 21.12 -10.15
CA VAL A 139 13.30 20.45 -8.91
C VAL A 139 13.71 21.28 -7.70
N ARG A 140 14.93 21.83 -7.69
CA ARG A 140 15.43 22.64 -6.59
C ARG A 140 14.59 23.90 -6.38
N ILE A 141 14.26 24.61 -7.46
CA ILE A 141 13.50 25.87 -7.40
C ILE A 141 12.03 25.61 -7.04
N LEU A 142 11.37 24.64 -7.68
CA LEU A 142 9.95 24.35 -7.43
C LEU A 142 9.72 23.73 -6.05
N ASN A 143 10.68 22.98 -5.49
CA ASN A 143 10.58 22.48 -4.12
C ASN A 143 10.92 23.54 -3.05
N SER A 144 11.85 24.47 -3.32
CA SER A 144 12.23 25.50 -2.35
C SER A 144 11.11 26.51 -2.13
N SER A 145 10.42 26.90 -3.21
CA SER A 145 9.28 27.81 -3.17
C SER A 145 8.14 27.24 -2.30
N SER A 146 7.94 25.92 -2.33
CA SER A 146 6.87 25.23 -1.61
C SER A 146 7.07 25.12 -0.08
N ARG A 147 8.19 25.54 0.49
CA ARG A 147 8.42 25.41 1.96
C ARG A 147 7.49 26.28 2.81
N ASN A 148 6.87 27.31 2.23
CA ASN A 148 6.02 28.27 2.95
C ASN A 148 4.53 28.23 2.54
N SER A 149 4.13 27.40 1.58
CA SER A 149 2.76 27.36 1.05
C SER A 149 2.13 25.96 1.18
N LYS A 150 0.87 25.89 1.63
CA LYS A 150 0.07 24.65 1.67
C LYS A 150 -0.19 24.05 0.28
N ALA A 151 -0.04 24.85 -0.78
CA ALA A 151 -0.29 24.47 -2.16
C ALA A 151 1.05 24.22 -2.88
N LYS A 152 1.30 22.98 -3.30
CA LYS A 152 2.59 22.56 -3.86
C LYS A 152 2.47 22.18 -5.34
N VAL A 153 3.36 22.73 -6.16
CA VAL A 153 3.61 22.25 -7.53
C VAL A 153 4.19 20.83 -7.46
N LYS A 154 3.56 19.88 -8.14
CA LYS A 154 3.91 18.45 -8.06
C LYS A 154 4.90 18.10 -9.16
N VAL A 155 6.12 17.71 -8.78
CA VAL A 155 7.10 17.19 -9.74
C VAL A 155 6.69 15.78 -10.16
N PHE A 156 6.53 15.57 -11.47
CA PHE A 156 6.21 14.27 -12.06
C PHE A 156 7.50 13.62 -12.57
N SER A 157 8.14 12.83 -11.71
CA SER A 157 9.41 12.14 -11.99
C SER A 157 9.24 10.76 -12.63
N VAL A 158 8.03 10.21 -12.64
CA VAL A 158 7.75 8.84 -13.13
C VAL A 158 8.10 8.68 -14.61
N SER A 159 7.89 9.73 -15.41
CA SER A 159 8.24 9.73 -16.83
C SER A 159 9.73 9.47 -17.08
N LYS A 160 10.61 10.02 -16.23
CA LYS A 160 12.05 9.77 -16.27
C LYS A 160 12.40 8.31 -15.99
N LEU A 161 11.68 7.66 -15.06
CA LEU A 161 11.92 6.25 -14.71
C LEU A 161 11.52 5.32 -15.85
N ILE A 162 10.34 5.53 -16.45
CA ILE A 162 9.88 4.76 -17.61
C ILE A 162 10.84 4.93 -18.79
N ALA A 163 11.28 6.16 -19.02
CA ALA A 163 12.20 6.46 -20.11
C ALA A 163 13.56 5.80 -19.94
N ARG A 164 14.12 5.71 -18.73
CA ARG A 164 15.40 5.01 -18.51
C ARG A 164 15.41 3.58 -19.06
N GLU A 165 14.28 2.89 -18.94
CA GLU A 165 14.13 1.50 -19.41
C GLU A 165 13.77 1.38 -20.90
N THR A 166 13.28 2.46 -21.52
CA THR A 166 12.63 2.39 -22.84
C THR A 166 13.23 3.31 -23.89
N ILE A 167 14.08 4.27 -23.52
CA ILE A 167 14.61 5.30 -24.42
C ILE A 167 15.45 4.71 -25.56
N MET A 168 16.10 3.57 -25.35
CA MET A 168 16.83 2.85 -26.41
C MET A 168 15.96 2.43 -27.59
N LYS A 169 14.63 2.32 -27.40
CA LYS A 169 13.67 2.00 -28.47
C LYS A 169 13.17 3.25 -29.21
N SER A 170 13.68 4.44 -28.88
CA SER A 170 13.31 5.69 -29.54
C SER A 170 13.76 5.70 -31.00
N SER A 171 12.90 6.17 -31.90
CA SER A 171 13.21 6.29 -33.32
C SER A 171 14.10 7.49 -33.67
N ASP A 172 14.13 8.52 -32.82
CA ASP A 172 14.86 9.77 -33.08
C ASP A 172 15.76 10.22 -31.93
N GLY A 173 15.98 9.33 -30.95
CA GLY A 173 16.76 9.54 -29.74
C GLY A 173 16.14 10.49 -28.72
N LEU A 174 15.10 11.27 -29.07
CA LEU A 174 14.53 12.32 -28.23
C LEU A 174 13.15 11.96 -27.68
N HIS A 175 12.29 11.40 -28.52
CA HIS A 175 10.90 11.12 -28.18
C HIS A 175 10.73 9.69 -27.68
N LEU A 176 9.90 9.51 -26.67
CA LEU A 176 9.63 8.19 -26.12
C LEU A 176 8.81 7.33 -27.10
N PRO A 177 9.00 5.99 -27.08
CA PRO A 177 8.12 5.06 -27.78
C PRO A 177 6.66 5.22 -27.36
N GLU A 178 5.71 4.92 -28.25
CA GLU A 178 4.28 5.11 -28.00
C GLU A 178 3.80 4.44 -26.71
N SER A 179 4.19 3.19 -26.47
CA SER A 179 3.84 2.46 -25.25
C SER A 179 4.28 3.16 -23.96
N SER A 180 5.44 3.81 -23.95
CA SER A 180 5.94 4.57 -22.80
C SER A 180 5.15 5.88 -22.60
N ARG A 181 4.73 6.51 -23.70
CA ARG A 181 3.90 7.73 -23.64
C ARG A 181 2.49 7.42 -23.14
N ASP A 182 1.91 6.31 -23.59
CA ASP A 182 0.61 5.82 -23.14
C ASP A 182 0.63 5.45 -21.65
N MET A 183 1.70 4.79 -21.19
CA MET A 183 1.90 4.50 -19.77
C MET A 183 1.98 5.79 -18.94
N ASN A 184 2.74 6.79 -19.40
CA ASN A 184 2.81 8.09 -18.73
C ASN A 184 1.45 8.79 -18.66
N ALA A 185 0.69 8.78 -19.76
CA ALA A 185 -0.65 9.35 -19.81
C ALA A 185 -1.63 8.64 -18.85
N MET A 186 -1.59 7.30 -18.80
CA MET A 186 -2.38 6.50 -17.86
C MET A 186 -2.02 6.83 -16.41
N ILE A 187 -0.74 6.91 -16.07
CA ILE A 187 -0.30 7.26 -14.71
C ILE A 187 -0.78 8.67 -14.35
N LEU A 188 -0.61 9.65 -15.24
CA LEU A 188 -1.08 11.01 -15.03
C LEU A 188 -2.59 11.07 -14.80
N MET A 189 -3.37 10.33 -15.60
CA MET A 189 -4.81 10.17 -15.45
C MET A 189 -5.15 9.59 -14.07
N ASN A 190 -4.50 8.48 -13.69
CA ASN A 190 -4.73 7.77 -12.44
C ASN A 190 -4.39 8.63 -11.22
N VAL A 191 -3.33 9.44 -11.27
CA VAL A 191 -2.97 10.39 -10.18
C VAL A 191 -4.10 11.38 -9.88
N TYR A 192 -4.88 11.79 -10.87
CA TYR A 192 -6.03 12.66 -10.67
C TYR A 192 -7.29 11.86 -10.34
N CYS A 193 -7.65 10.91 -11.21
CA CYS A 193 -8.93 10.22 -11.17
C CYS A 193 -9.10 9.24 -10.01
N ASN A 194 -8.03 8.57 -9.57
CA ASN A 194 -8.15 7.57 -8.51
C ASN A 194 -8.53 8.17 -7.16
N LYS A 195 -8.28 9.47 -6.95
CA LYS A 195 -8.76 10.21 -5.77
C LYS A 195 -10.29 10.34 -5.73
N ILE A 196 -10.90 10.43 -6.92
CA ILE A 196 -12.33 10.68 -7.10
C ILE A 196 -13.07 9.35 -7.19
N MET A 197 -12.62 8.46 -8.09
CA MET A 197 -13.31 7.21 -8.43
C MET A 197 -13.06 6.09 -7.42
N LYS A 198 -11.90 6.08 -6.75
CA LYS A 198 -11.48 5.03 -5.79
C LYS A 198 -11.71 3.59 -6.31
N PRO A 199 -11.10 3.22 -7.46
CA PRO A 199 -11.32 1.90 -8.07
C PRO A 199 -10.85 0.75 -7.14
N ILE A 200 -11.50 -0.42 -7.21
CA ILE A 200 -11.22 -1.54 -6.32
C ILE A 200 -9.88 -2.23 -6.69
N ASP A 201 -9.49 -2.16 -7.95
CA ASP A 201 -8.33 -2.80 -8.59
C ASP A 201 -7.20 -1.82 -8.92
N GLY A 202 -7.22 -0.62 -8.34
CA GLY A 202 -6.20 0.41 -8.59
C GLY A 202 -4.80 -0.04 -8.17
N SER A 203 -3.91 -0.28 -9.13
CA SER A 203 -2.55 -0.73 -8.88
C SER A 203 -1.61 0.38 -8.35
N CYS A 204 -1.89 1.64 -8.68
CA CYS A 204 -1.09 2.78 -8.26
C CYS A 204 -1.94 4.05 -8.09
N CYS A 205 -1.32 5.11 -7.57
CA CYS A 205 -1.88 6.46 -7.58
C CYS A 205 -3.17 6.64 -6.75
N GLN A 206 -3.47 5.69 -5.85
CA GLN A 206 -4.53 5.85 -4.86
C GLN A 206 -4.01 6.61 -3.64
N PRO A 207 -4.72 7.65 -3.16
CA PRO A 207 -4.37 8.26 -1.88
C PRO A 207 -4.55 7.24 -0.77
N GLN A 208 -3.60 7.18 0.17
CA GLN A 208 -3.79 6.34 1.35
C GLN A 208 -5.02 6.84 2.13
N PRO A 209 -5.93 5.94 2.53
CA PRO A 209 -7.07 6.33 3.34
C PRO A 209 -6.57 6.93 4.66
N PRO A 210 -7.21 7.99 5.18
CA PRO A 210 -6.88 8.51 6.49
C PRO A 210 -7.15 7.43 7.56
N LEU A 211 -6.35 7.44 8.62
CA LEU A 211 -6.55 6.53 9.75
C LEU A 211 -7.95 6.70 10.34
N THR A 212 -8.69 5.59 10.45
CA THR A 212 -10.02 5.59 11.07
C THR A 212 -9.91 5.86 12.57
N LEU A 213 -11.02 6.32 13.18
CA LEU A 213 -11.06 6.54 14.63
C LEU A 213 -10.69 5.26 15.40
N ILE A 214 -11.19 4.11 14.94
CA ILE A 214 -10.93 2.81 15.56
C ILE A 214 -9.44 2.45 15.48
N GLN A 215 -8.79 2.68 14.33
CA GLN A 215 -7.34 2.49 14.19
C GLN A 215 -6.54 3.41 15.13
N LYS A 216 -6.96 4.69 15.27
CA LYS A 216 -6.32 5.63 16.20
C LYS A 216 -6.45 5.16 17.65
N LEU A 217 -7.63 4.70 18.04
CA LEU A 217 -7.87 4.15 19.38
C LEU A 217 -7.05 2.87 19.61
N ALA A 218 -6.96 1.97 18.63
CA ALA A 218 -6.15 0.76 18.72
C ALA A 218 -4.65 1.11 18.87
N PHE A 219 -4.16 2.07 18.08
CA PHE A 219 -2.78 2.56 18.21
C PHE A 219 -2.53 3.16 19.60
N CYS A 220 -3.44 4.01 20.08
CA CYS A 220 -3.38 4.57 21.43
C CYS A 220 -3.34 3.46 22.50
N PHE A 221 -4.22 2.47 22.42
CA PHE A 221 -4.26 1.33 23.33
C PHE A 221 -2.92 0.56 23.38
N PHE A 222 -2.36 0.20 22.23
CA PHE A 222 -1.09 -0.53 22.18
C PHE A 222 0.08 0.33 22.69
N THR A 223 0.13 1.62 22.34
CA THR A 223 1.18 2.52 22.84
C THR A 223 1.13 2.70 24.36
N LEU A 224 -0.07 2.91 24.93
CA LEU A 224 -0.26 3.02 26.38
C LEU A 224 0.10 1.70 27.09
N SER A 225 -0.21 0.55 26.49
CA SER A 225 0.16 -0.76 27.04
C SER A 225 1.68 -0.96 27.10
N ILE A 226 2.39 -0.53 26.04
CA ILE A 226 3.85 -0.56 25.99
C ILE A 226 4.45 0.36 27.06
N ILE A 227 3.99 1.61 27.13
CA ILE A 227 4.46 2.59 28.13
C ILE A 227 4.19 2.09 29.55
N GLY A 228 2.98 1.59 29.81
CA GLY A 228 2.59 1.03 31.11
C GLY A 228 3.47 -0.15 31.53
N TYR A 229 3.77 -1.07 30.61
CA TYR A 229 4.71 -2.16 30.87
C TYR A 229 6.11 -1.63 31.26
N PHE A 230 6.66 -0.71 30.48
CA PHE A 230 7.98 -0.13 30.78
C PHE A 230 8.00 0.61 32.13
N VAL A 231 6.96 1.36 32.47
CA VAL A 231 6.86 2.06 33.77
C VAL A 231 6.85 1.06 34.93
N ILE A 232 6.04 0.00 34.85
CA ILE A 232 5.99 -1.03 35.90
C ILE A 232 7.33 -1.75 36.02
N SER A 233 7.95 -2.13 34.90
CA SER A 233 9.28 -2.75 34.91
C SER A 233 10.36 -1.83 35.50
N LEU A 234 10.29 -0.52 35.24
CA LEU A 234 11.21 0.46 35.83
C LEU A 234 10.99 0.61 37.34
N ILE A 235 9.74 0.69 37.80
CA ILE A 235 9.41 0.74 39.24
C ILE A 235 9.92 -0.53 39.94
N HIS A 236 9.68 -1.70 39.36
CA HIS A 236 10.16 -2.97 39.93
C HIS A 236 11.69 -3.03 39.98
N ARG A 237 12.37 -2.61 38.91
CA ARG A 237 13.84 -2.51 38.88
C ARG A 237 14.38 -1.54 39.94
N ASN A 238 13.71 -0.42 40.17
CA ASN A 238 14.12 0.56 41.16
C ASN A 238 13.89 0.05 42.60
N ASN A 239 12.75 -0.59 42.87
CA ASN A 239 12.46 -1.21 44.16
C ASN A 239 13.42 -2.37 44.46
N TYR A 240 13.76 -3.18 43.46
CA TYR A 240 14.77 -4.24 43.59
C TYR A 240 16.15 -3.66 43.92
N ARG A 241 16.57 -2.59 43.23
CA ARG A 241 17.81 -1.86 43.56
C ARG A 241 17.80 -1.30 44.99
N LYS A 242 16.69 -0.74 45.44
CA LYS A 242 16.53 -0.18 46.80
C LYS A 242 16.58 -1.27 47.87
N ASN A 243 15.93 -2.41 47.66
CA ASN A 243 15.97 -3.53 48.60
C ASN A 243 17.36 -4.17 48.67
N LYS A 244 18.07 -4.32 47.53
CA LYS A 244 19.44 -4.84 47.51
C LYS A 244 20.40 -3.95 48.31
N SER A 245 20.25 -2.63 48.22
CA SER A 245 21.06 -1.66 48.99
C SER A 245 20.83 -1.68 50.51
N CYS A 246 19.75 -2.31 50.98
CA CYS A 246 19.40 -2.37 52.41
C CYS A 246 19.88 -3.66 53.09
N THR A 247 20.18 -4.71 52.32
CA THR A 247 20.60 -6.04 52.84
C THR A 247 22.10 -6.20 53.09
N ASP A 248 22.93 -5.22 52.71
CA ASP A 248 24.39 -5.34 52.87
C ASP A 248 24.91 -4.94 54.28
N LEU A 249 24.04 -4.92 55.31
CA LEU A 249 24.44 -4.50 56.67
C LEU A 249 23.92 -5.35 57.85
N GLU A 250 23.40 -6.56 57.64
CA GLU A 250 23.19 -7.52 58.75
C GLU A 250 23.75 -8.92 58.44
N ILE A 251 24.89 -9.15 59.08
CA ILE A 251 25.47 -10.38 59.66
C ILE A 251 24.74 -11.71 59.37
N GLY A 252 25.55 -12.69 58.98
CA GLY A 252 25.12 -14.03 58.59
C GLY A 252 24.39 -14.81 59.67
N GLU A 253 23.28 -15.42 59.25
CA GLU A 253 22.83 -16.72 59.72
C GLU A 253 22.21 -17.46 58.53
N GLU A 254 22.60 -18.72 58.36
CA GLU A 254 22.08 -19.62 57.34
C GLU A 254 20.55 -19.77 57.45
N LYS A 255 19.82 -19.26 56.46
CA LYS A 255 18.50 -19.79 56.12
C LYS A 255 18.48 -20.23 54.66
N LYS A 256 18.15 -21.51 54.47
CA LYS A 256 17.88 -22.16 53.18
C LYS A 256 17.08 -21.22 52.25
N PRO A 257 17.40 -21.14 50.95
CA PRO A 257 16.62 -20.36 50.02
C PRO A 257 15.26 -21.05 49.82
N THR A 258 14.23 -20.58 50.53
CA THR A 258 12.87 -20.71 50.05
C THR A 258 12.79 -19.92 48.75
N ILE A 259 12.56 -20.64 47.65
CA ILE A 259 12.30 -20.06 46.33
C ILE A 259 10.97 -19.31 46.41
N ASN A 260 11.03 -18.07 46.90
CA ASN A 260 9.95 -17.11 46.76
C ASN A 260 9.97 -16.67 45.29
N THR A 261 9.23 -17.39 44.46
CA THR A 261 8.88 -16.91 43.12
C THR A 261 8.20 -15.55 43.28
N PRO A 262 8.74 -14.47 42.67
CA PRO A 262 8.06 -13.18 42.73
C PRO A 262 6.70 -13.35 42.03
N THR A 263 5.63 -13.07 42.78
CA THR A 263 4.27 -13.06 42.26
C THR A 263 4.15 -11.93 41.23
N VAL A 264 4.45 -12.24 39.97
CA VAL A 264 4.26 -11.31 38.85
C VAL A 264 2.79 -10.87 38.86
N SER A 265 2.57 -9.56 38.93
CA SER A 265 1.22 -9.00 38.96
C SER A 265 0.47 -9.40 37.69
N THR A 266 -0.79 -9.83 37.82
CA THR A 266 -1.66 -10.16 36.67
C THR A 266 -1.72 -9.02 35.65
N LEU A 267 -1.66 -7.77 36.11
CA LEU A 267 -1.62 -6.59 35.26
C LEU A 267 -0.34 -6.51 34.42
N GLU A 268 0.81 -6.84 35.01
CA GLU A 268 2.11 -6.85 34.31
C GLU A 268 2.12 -7.91 33.21
N MET A 269 1.58 -9.10 33.50
CA MET A 269 1.44 -10.17 32.52
C MET A 269 0.53 -9.74 31.35
N LEU A 270 -0.62 -9.11 31.64
CA LEU A 270 -1.53 -8.61 30.61
C LEU A 270 -0.87 -7.53 29.75
N LEU A 271 -0.20 -6.54 30.35
CA LEU A 271 0.50 -5.48 29.63
C LEU A 271 1.63 -6.03 28.75
N HIS A 272 2.37 -7.03 29.24
CA HIS A 272 3.39 -7.71 28.45
C HIS A 272 2.79 -8.46 27.24
N CYS A 273 1.66 -9.16 27.42
CA CYS A 273 0.94 -9.80 26.33
C CYS A 273 0.45 -8.78 25.28
N PHE A 274 -0.13 -7.66 25.71
CA PHE A 274 -0.57 -6.59 24.81
C PHE A 274 0.60 -5.90 24.12
N CYS A 275 1.74 -5.73 24.78
CA CYS A 275 2.98 -5.22 24.17
C CYS A 275 3.44 -6.14 23.04
N LYS A 276 3.54 -7.46 23.28
CA LYS A 276 3.90 -8.45 22.24
C LYS A 276 2.93 -8.40 21.06
N LEU A 277 1.62 -8.38 21.35
CA LEU A 277 0.60 -8.28 20.32
C LEU A 277 0.72 -6.97 19.52
N GLY A 278 0.93 -5.84 20.20
CA GLY A 278 1.11 -4.53 19.57
C GLY A 278 2.33 -4.47 18.66
N LEU A 279 3.44 -5.10 19.02
CA LEU A 279 4.63 -5.22 18.16
C LEU A 279 4.34 -6.05 16.90
N ILE A 280 3.66 -7.20 17.05
CA ILE A 280 3.24 -8.02 15.91
C ILE A 280 2.28 -7.25 14.99
N MET A 281 1.30 -6.56 15.57
CA MET A 281 0.34 -5.74 14.80
C MET A 281 1.04 -4.57 14.08
N THR A 282 2.01 -3.92 14.74
CA THR A 282 2.82 -2.87 14.12
C THR A 282 3.60 -3.42 12.93
N TYR A 283 4.23 -4.60 13.08
CA TYR A 283 4.93 -5.26 11.99
C TYR A 283 4.01 -5.53 10.79
N PHE A 284 2.83 -6.13 11.02
CA PHE A 284 1.86 -6.36 9.93
C PHE A 284 1.40 -5.07 9.25
N TYR A 285 1.11 -4.03 10.05
CA TYR A 285 0.72 -2.73 9.52
C TYR A 285 1.82 -2.12 8.63
N LEU A 286 3.08 -2.20 9.07
CA LEU A 286 4.22 -1.72 8.28
C LEU A 286 4.44 -2.53 7.00
N CYS A 287 4.29 -3.85 7.04
CA CYS A 287 4.45 -4.70 5.85
C CYS A 287 3.40 -4.41 4.75
N ASP A 288 2.15 -4.11 5.13
CA ASP A 288 1.08 -3.87 4.17
C ASP A 288 1.02 -2.39 3.73
N ARG A 289 1.02 -1.46 4.69
CA ARG A 289 0.74 -0.04 4.45
C ARG A 289 1.98 0.82 4.28
N ALA A 290 3.10 0.47 4.90
CA ALA A 290 4.35 1.21 4.73
C ALA A 290 5.18 0.65 3.56
N ASN A 291 5.81 1.54 2.79
CA ASN A 291 6.76 1.13 1.75
C ASN A 291 8.17 0.93 2.31
N LEU A 292 8.29 0.46 3.56
CA LEU A 292 9.59 0.21 4.22
C LEU A 292 10.26 -1.03 3.64
N PHE A 293 9.47 -2.02 3.24
CA PHE A 293 9.95 -3.20 2.54
C PHE A 293 9.72 -3.03 1.04
N MET A 294 10.64 -3.52 0.23
CA MET A 294 10.44 -3.55 -1.21
C MET A 294 9.18 -4.37 -1.51
N LYS A 295 8.17 -3.70 -2.06
CA LYS A 295 7.01 -4.37 -2.62
C LYS A 295 7.44 -4.91 -3.97
N GLU A 296 7.67 -6.22 -4.04
CA GLU A 296 7.82 -6.85 -5.33
C GLU A 296 6.49 -6.72 -6.07
N ASN A 297 6.56 -6.16 -7.27
CA ASN A 297 5.44 -6.19 -8.20
C ASN A 297 5.15 -7.66 -8.47
N LYS A 298 3.90 -8.11 -8.24
CA LYS A 298 3.43 -9.43 -8.66
C LYS A 298 3.33 -9.47 -10.18
N PHE A 299 4.46 -9.42 -10.86
CA PHE A 299 4.53 -9.75 -12.26
C PHE A 299 4.43 -11.24 -12.38
N TYR A 300 3.47 -11.70 -13.19
CA TYR A 300 3.50 -13.07 -13.66
C TYR A 300 4.81 -13.26 -14.42
N THR A 301 5.73 -14.02 -13.84
CA THR A 301 6.86 -14.58 -14.57
C THR A 301 6.68 -16.08 -14.57
N HIS A 302 6.96 -16.70 -15.71
CA HIS A 302 6.90 -18.15 -15.81
C HIS A 302 7.72 -18.80 -14.69
N SER A 303 8.90 -18.28 -14.34
CA SER A 303 9.72 -18.83 -13.27
C SER A 303 9.12 -18.68 -11.87
N SER A 304 8.64 -17.50 -11.45
CA SER A 304 8.07 -17.32 -10.10
C SER A 304 6.72 -18.04 -9.92
N PHE A 305 6.03 -18.34 -11.02
CA PHE A 305 4.84 -19.19 -11.02
C PHE A 305 5.22 -20.68 -11.03
N PHE A 306 6.09 -21.11 -11.96
CA PHE A 306 6.41 -22.51 -12.16
C PHE A 306 7.38 -23.07 -11.13
N ILE A 307 8.28 -22.31 -10.50
CA ILE A 307 9.21 -22.84 -9.49
C ILE A 307 8.47 -23.32 -8.23
N PRO A 308 7.58 -22.52 -7.59
CA PRO A 308 6.75 -23.02 -6.49
C PRO A 308 5.83 -24.16 -6.92
N ILE A 309 5.31 -24.14 -8.15
CA ILE A 309 4.50 -25.23 -8.70
C ILE A 309 5.32 -26.50 -8.86
N VAL A 310 6.54 -26.45 -9.40
CA VAL A 310 7.46 -27.59 -9.53
C VAL A 310 7.83 -28.11 -8.15
N TYR A 311 8.10 -27.23 -7.17
CA TYR A 311 8.37 -27.63 -5.79
C TYR A 311 7.17 -28.39 -5.17
N ILE A 312 5.96 -27.85 -5.32
CA ILE A 312 4.71 -28.49 -4.86
C ILE A 312 4.43 -29.78 -5.64
N LEU A 313 4.76 -29.83 -6.93
CA LEU A 313 4.56 -30.98 -7.81
C LEU A 313 5.54 -32.10 -7.51
N VAL A 314 6.81 -31.80 -7.21
CA VAL A 314 7.79 -32.77 -6.71
C VAL A 314 7.32 -33.33 -5.36
N LEU A 315 6.90 -32.48 -4.43
CA LEU A 315 6.31 -32.92 -3.16
C LEU A 315 5.04 -33.76 -3.36
N GLY A 316 4.20 -33.43 -4.34
CA GLY A 316 2.98 -34.17 -4.69
C GLY A 316 3.26 -35.52 -5.37
N VAL A 317 4.28 -35.60 -6.22
CA VAL A 317 4.74 -36.85 -6.88
C VAL A 317 5.31 -37.83 -5.86
N PHE A 318 5.99 -37.33 -4.83
CA PHE A 318 6.43 -38.17 -3.71
C PHE A 318 5.28 -38.66 -2.81
N TYR A 319 4.06 -38.12 -2.94
CA TYR A 319 3.00 -38.37 -1.96
C TYR A 319 1.68 -38.98 -2.45
N THR A 320 1.41 -39.15 -3.75
CA THR A 320 0.24 -39.98 -4.14
C THR A 320 0.24 -40.37 -5.60
N GLU A 321 -0.03 -41.66 -5.83
CA GLU A 321 -0.39 -42.24 -7.12
C GLU A 321 -1.62 -41.56 -7.75
N ASN A 322 -1.52 -41.37 -9.07
CA ASN A 322 -2.59 -41.13 -10.05
C ASN A 322 -3.63 -40.04 -9.73
N THR A 323 -3.60 -38.91 -10.46
CA THR A 323 -4.71 -38.39 -11.32
C THR A 323 -4.32 -37.06 -11.98
N LYS A 324 -4.83 -36.84 -13.21
CA LYS A 324 -4.48 -35.79 -14.19
C LYS A 324 -5.23 -34.44 -13.99
N GLU A 325 -4.54 -33.37 -14.45
CA GLU A 325 -4.98 -32.02 -14.90
C GLU A 325 -5.65 -31.01 -13.93
N PHE A 326 -4.87 -29.96 -13.61
CA PHE A 326 -5.14 -28.51 -13.32
C PHE A 326 -6.35 -28.00 -12.49
N LEU A 327 -7.22 -28.85 -11.99
CA LEU A 327 -8.13 -28.63 -10.84
C LEU A 327 -7.54 -28.98 -9.44
N PRO A 328 -6.45 -29.77 -9.27
CA PRO A 328 -6.06 -30.31 -7.99
C PRO A 328 -5.69 -29.28 -6.93
N VAL A 329 -4.91 -28.23 -7.21
CA VAL A 329 -4.39 -27.33 -6.14
C VAL A 329 -5.52 -26.60 -5.42
N TYR A 330 -6.47 -26.03 -6.15
CA TYR A 330 -7.65 -25.39 -5.57
C TYR A 330 -8.52 -26.39 -4.82
N MET A 331 -8.69 -27.60 -5.38
CA MET A 331 -9.42 -28.68 -4.72
C MET A 331 -8.70 -29.17 -3.46
N HIS A 332 -7.37 -29.28 -3.45
CA HIS A 332 -6.56 -29.66 -2.30
C HIS A 332 -6.63 -28.62 -1.20
N ILE A 333 -6.53 -27.32 -1.52
CA ILE A 333 -6.72 -26.26 -0.52
C ILE A 333 -8.12 -26.36 0.08
N ARG A 334 -9.17 -26.58 -0.73
CA ARG A 334 -10.53 -26.76 -0.22
C ARG A 334 -10.69 -28.02 0.62
N VAL A 335 -10.06 -29.13 0.23
CA VAL A 335 -10.07 -30.39 0.99
C VAL A 335 -9.34 -30.22 2.32
N LEU A 336 -8.20 -29.52 2.36
CA LEU A 336 -7.48 -29.20 3.60
C LEU A 336 -8.31 -28.30 4.52
N VAL A 337 -8.94 -27.26 3.97
CA VAL A 337 -9.87 -26.39 4.72
C VAL A 337 -11.05 -27.20 5.27
N ALA A 338 -11.65 -28.07 4.46
CA ALA A 338 -12.75 -28.92 4.87
C ALA A 338 -12.34 -29.95 5.93
N ALA A 339 -11.16 -30.57 5.78
CA ALA A 339 -10.60 -31.51 6.75
C ALA A 339 -10.33 -30.83 8.09
N TYR A 340 -9.77 -29.62 8.09
CA TYR A 340 -9.57 -28.85 9.32
C TYR A 340 -10.89 -28.46 9.97
N LEU A 341 -11.88 -28.01 9.19
CA LEU A 341 -13.23 -27.72 9.68
C LEU A 341 -13.87 -28.96 10.31
N PHE A 342 -13.74 -30.11 9.66
CA PHE A 342 -14.23 -31.39 10.17
C PHE A 342 -13.53 -31.78 11.47
N GLN A 343 -12.20 -31.72 11.52
CA GLN A 343 -11.43 -32.06 12.73
C GLN A 343 -11.79 -31.14 13.91
N THR A 344 -11.93 -29.84 13.65
CA THR A 344 -12.32 -28.85 14.66
C THR A 344 -13.77 -29.10 15.12
N GLY A 345 -14.69 -29.32 14.18
CA GLY A 345 -16.09 -29.62 14.47
C GLY A 345 -16.25 -30.91 15.25
N TYR A 346 -15.60 -31.99 14.83
CA TYR A 346 -15.60 -33.28 15.50
C TYR A 346 -15.05 -33.16 16.93
N GLY A 347 -13.95 -32.44 17.14
CA GLY A 347 -13.41 -32.22 18.48
C GLY A 347 -14.39 -31.51 19.42
N HIS A 348 -15.10 -30.49 18.93
CA HIS A 348 -16.14 -29.81 19.72
C HIS A 348 -17.37 -30.68 19.93
N PHE A 349 -17.81 -31.42 18.92
CA PHE A 349 -18.91 -32.38 19.02
C PHE A 349 -18.61 -33.45 20.06
N SER A 350 -17.45 -34.12 19.99
CA SER A 350 -17.06 -35.16 20.95
C SER A 350 -16.97 -34.62 22.37
N TYR A 351 -16.48 -33.39 22.55
CA TYR A 351 -16.46 -32.75 23.88
C TYR A 351 -17.88 -32.61 24.44
N PHE A 352 -18.80 -32.02 23.69
CA PHE A 352 -20.17 -31.80 24.16
C PHE A 352 -20.94 -33.12 24.33
N TRP A 353 -20.71 -34.10 23.46
CA TRP A 353 -21.35 -35.41 23.54
C TRP A 353 -20.89 -36.23 24.76
N ILE A 354 -19.58 -36.25 25.04
CA ILE A 354 -19.02 -37.05 26.13
C ILE A 354 -19.15 -36.35 27.48
N LYS A 355 -18.86 -35.04 27.54
CA LYS A 355 -18.84 -34.30 28.81
C LYS A 355 -20.18 -33.66 29.17
N GLY A 356 -21.06 -33.42 28.21
CA GLY A 356 -22.36 -32.77 28.45
C GLY A 356 -22.27 -31.33 28.99
N ASP A 357 -21.11 -30.67 28.88
CA ASP A 357 -20.87 -29.32 29.41
C ASP A 357 -21.24 -28.25 28.37
N PHE A 358 -22.44 -27.67 28.50
CA PHE A 358 -22.97 -26.63 27.62
C PHE A 358 -22.86 -25.21 28.22
N GLY A 359 -21.98 -25.01 29.20
CA GLY A 359 -21.82 -23.73 29.88
C GLY A 359 -21.44 -22.57 28.94
N VAL A 360 -22.08 -21.42 29.13
CA VAL A 360 -21.83 -20.19 28.35
C VAL A 360 -20.36 -19.75 28.44
N TYR A 361 -19.71 -19.95 29.59
CA TYR A 361 -18.29 -19.66 29.78
C TYR A 361 -17.41 -20.36 28.73
N ARG A 362 -17.67 -21.63 28.44
CA ARG A 362 -16.91 -22.41 27.47
C ARG A 362 -17.09 -21.87 26.05
N VAL A 363 -18.32 -21.51 25.69
CA VAL A 363 -18.65 -20.91 24.39
C VAL A 363 -17.88 -19.61 24.22
N CYS A 364 -17.95 -18.70 25.20
CA CYS A 364 -17.19 -17.44 25.18
C CYS A 364 -15.68 -17.67 25.07
N GLN A 365 -15.13 -18.66 25.78
CA GLN A 365 -13.70 -19.01 25.72
C GLN A 365 -13.28 -19.47 24.31
N VAL A 366 -14.07 -20.32 23.65
CA VAL A 366 -13.78 -20.82 22.30
C VAL A 366 -13.92 -19.69 21.27
N LEU A 367 -15.00 -18.91 21.36
CA LEU A 367 -15.22 -17.76 20.47
C LEU A 367 -14.08 -16.75 20.57
N PHE A 368 -13.63 -16.43 21.79
CA PHE A 368 -12.48 -15.57 21.99
C PHE A 368 -11.22 -16.15 21.36
N ARG A 369 -10.91 -17.43 21.63
CA ARG A 369 -9.70 -18.08 21.10
C ARG A 369 -9.65 -18.10 19.56
N LEU A 370 -10.79 -18.33 18.91
CA LEU A 370 -10.86 -18.37 17.45
C LEU A 370 -10.77 -16.98 16.83
N ASN A 371 -11.44 -15.99 17.41
CA ASN A 371 -11.70 -14.71 16.75
C ASN A 371 -10.76 -13.58 17.16
N PHE A 372 -10.15 -13.65 18.35
CA PHE A 372 -9.44 -12.52 18.94
C PHE A 372 -8.38 -11.94 18.00
N LEU A 373 -7.49 -12.77 17.45
CA LEU A 373 -6.45 -12.29 16.55
C LEU A 373 -7.03 -11.66 15.27
N VAL A 374 -8.02 -12.31 14.65
CA VAL A 374 -8.63 -11.82 13.40
C VAL A 374 -9.36 -10.50 13.63
N VAL A 375 -10.09 -10.37 14.74
CA VAL A 375 -10.79 -9.13 15.09
C VAL A 375 -9.79 -7.98 15.30
N VAL A 376 -8.72 -8.22 16.06
CA VAL A 376 -7.66 -7.22 16.26
C VAL A 376 -7.03 -6.83 14.92
N LEU A 377 -6.78 -7.81 14.05
CA LEU A 377 -6.17 -7.57 12.74
C LEU A 377 -7.11 -6.80 11.80
N CYS A 378 -8.42 -7.07 11.82
CA CYS A 378 -9.42 -6.29 11.09
C CYS A 378 -9.46 -4.83 11.56
N ILE A 379 -9.37 -4.61 12.87
CA ILE A 379 -9.34 -3.27 13.48
C ILE A 379 -8.07 -2.52 13.05
N VAL A 380 -6.90 -3.15 13.16
CA VAL A 380 -5.61 -2.51 12.85
C VAL A 380 -5.48 -2.25 11.34
N MET A 381 -5.93 -3.18 10.49
CA MET A 381 -5.75 -3.12 9.04
C MET A 381 -6.87 -2.37 8.31
N ASP A 382 -7.96 -2.04 9.01
CA ASP A 382 -9.20 -1.47 8.47
C ASP A 382 -9.75 -2.35 7.33
N ARG A 383 -9.95 -3.63 7.65
CA ARG A 383 -10.49 -4.64 6.72
C ARG A 383 -11.75 -5.25 7.30
N PRO A 384 -12.76 -5.57 6.45
CA PRO A 384 -13.96 -6.24 6.93
C PRO A 384 -13.61 -7.64 7.42
N TYR A 385 -14.33 -8.12 8.44
CA TYR A 385 -14.10 -9.43 9.05
C TYR A 385 -14.16 -10.60 8.05
N GLN A 386 -14.99 -10.48 7.01
CA GLN A 386 -15.10 -11.46 5.91
C GLN A 386 -13.83 -11.59 5.06
N PHE A 387 -12.92 -10.61 5.11
CA PHE A 387 -11.64 -10.70 4.43
C PHE A 387 -10.82 -11.92 4.91
N TYR A 388 -10.99 -12.31 6.18
CA TYR A 388 -10.36 -13.50 6.78
C TYR A 388 -11.35 -14.66 6.88
N TYR A 389 -12.03 -14.98 5.77
CA TYR A 389 -13.22 -15.85 5.67
C TYR A 389 -13.19 -17.17 6.46
N PHE A 390 -12.02 -17.76 6.66
CA PHE A 390 -11.87 -19.05 7.34
C PHE A 390 -12.29 -19.01 8.81
N VAL A 391 -11.92 -17.96 9.55
CA VAL A 391 -12.25 -17.84 10.98
C VAL A 391 -13.76 -17.59 11.24
N PRO A 392 -14.45 -16.71 10.48
CA PRO A 392 -15.91 -16.64 10.47
C PRO A 392 -16.56 -17.99 10.19
N LEU A 393 -16.04 -18.75 9.22
CA LEU A 393 -16.59 -20.05 8.83
C LEU A 393 -16.48 -21.08 9.97
N VAL A 394 -15.32 -21.21 10.62
CA VAL A 394 -15.12 -22.09 11.79
C VAL A 394 -16.07 -21.67 12.93
N THR A 395 -16.21 -20.37 13.16
CA THR A 395 -17.09 -19.82 14.21
C THR A 395 -18.56 -20.18 13.98
N VAL A 396 -19.05 -20.05 12.74
CA VAL A 396 -20.43 -20.41 12.38
C VAL A 396 -20.68 -21.90 12.62
N TRP A 397 -19.79 -22.77 12.16
CA TRP A 397 -19.95 -24.21 12.35
C TRP A 397 -19.87 -24.64 13.82
N PHE A 398 -19.00 -24.00 14.61
CA PHE A 398 -18.97 -24.20 16.05
C PHE A 398 -20.31 -23.84 16.70
N MET A 399 -20.92 -22.70 16.33
CA MET A 399 -22.23 -22.28 16.84
C MET A 399 -23.35 -23.24 16.44
N ILE A 400 -23.32 -23.77 15.21
CA ILE A 400 -24.27 -24.79 14.74
C ILE A 400 -24.14 -26.06 15.62
N ILE A 401 -22.92 -26.57 15.82
CA ILE A 401 -22.69 -27.76 16.66
C ILE A 401 -23.18 -27.54 18.09
N TYR A 402 -22.84 -26.39 18.69
CA TYR A 402 -23.32 -26.04 20.03
C TYR A 402 -24.85 -26.01 20.10
N ALA A 403 -25.50 -25.29 19.18
CA ALA A 403 -26.95 -25.16 19.16
C ALA A 403 -27.65 -26.52 18.96
N THR A 404 -27.18 -27.33 18.01
CA THR A 404 -27.76 -28.66 17.75
C THR A 404 -27.67 -29.58 18.96
N LEU A 405 -26.52 -29.65 19.63
CA LEU A 405 -26.32 -30.52 20.78
C LEU A 405 -26.95 -30.00 22.08
N ALA A 406 -27.09 -28.69 22.23
CA ALA A 406 -27.77 -28.09 23.37
C ALA A 406 -29.30 -28.20 23.27
N MET A 407 -29.86 -28.13 22.06
CA MET A 407 -31.30 -28.25 21.83
C MET A 407 -31.78 -29.70 21.77
N TRP A 408 -30.93 -30.65 21.35
CA TRP A 408 -31.32 -32.06 21.27
C TRP A 408 -31.34 -32.69 22.68
N PRO A 409 -32.45 -33.29 23.12
CA PRO A 409 -32.51 -33.93 24.43
C PRO A 409 -31.51 -35.09 24.49
N GLN A 410 -30.49 -34.96 25.33
CA GLN A 410 -29.52 -36.03 25.55
C GLN A 410 -30.18 -37.12 26.40
N ILE A 411 -30.47 -38.26 25.79
CA ILE A 411 -30.88 -39.48 26.48
C ILE A 411 -29.63 -40.06 27.16
N VAL A 412 -29.23 -39.50 28.30
CA VAL A 412 -28.22 -40.13 29.15
C VAL A 412 -28.89 -40.56 30.45
N GLN A 413 -28.80 -41.87 30.70
CA GLN A 413 -29.22 -42.55 31.91
C GLN A 413 -28.87 -41.73 33.16
N LYS A 414 -29.89 -41.42 33.97
CA LYS A 414 -29.71 -41.10 35.39
C LYS A 414 -28.74 -42.14 35.97
N LYS A 415 -27.56 -41.71 36.39
CA LYS A 415 -26.77 -42.48 37.36
C LYS A 415 -27.63 -42.59 38.61
N ALA A 416 -28.25 -43.76 38.81
CA ALA A 416 -28.85 -44.14 40.07
C ALA A 416 -27.73 -44.32 41.09
N ASN A 417 -27.24 -43.21 41.66
CA ASN A 417 -26.54 -43.27 42.92
C ASN A 417 -27.60 -43.08 43.99
N GLY A 418 -28.14 -44.21 44.45
CA GLY A 418 -28.89 -44.26 45.69
C GLY A 418 -28.01 -43.81 46.85
N CYS A 419 -28.55 -42.91 47.66
CA CYS A 419 -28.20 -42.77 49.06
C CYS A 419 -29.54 -42.60 49.78
N PHE A 420 -30.00 -43.69 50.39
CA PHE A 420 -30.91 -43.66 51.53
C PHE A 420 -30.07 -43.52 52.79
#